data_AF-A0A2W6B4E5-F1
#
_entry.id   AF-A0A2W6B4E5-F1
#
_cell.length_a   1.000
_cell.length_b   1.000
_cell.length_c   1.000
_cell.angle_alpha   90.00
_cell.angle_beta   90.00
_cell.angle_gamma   90.00
#
_symmetry.space_group_name_H-M   'P 1'
#
loop_
_entity.id
_entity.type
_entity.pdbx_description
1 polymer ?
#
loop_
_entity_poly.entity_id
_entity_poly.type
_entity_poly.pdbx_seq_one_letter_code
_entity_poly.pdbx_strand_id
1 'polypeptide(L)'
;MVARREVLKFVLGGMAGGIAARAGVAAPANVAPPSAAQEAPGGFALGEPSPFDPKMVTDAAKILSKQPFKPLSAGIPDVFRDLGYEQYAAIRPRPGTAIWAADNTGFAIEPLHRGFIFSTPMEINLVAEGKARRVIYDPALFDFGKLAVPKNLGDIGFSGFRVLAQGQDNFSEL
;
A
#
# COMPACT_ATOMS: atom_id res chain seq x y z
N MET A 1 -26.62 13.14 -12.59
CA MET A 1 -25.81 14.38 -12.67
C MET A 1 -26.33 15.38 -11.64
N VAL A 2 -25.77 15.41 -10.42
CA VAL A 2 -25.87 16.56 -9.50
C VAL A 2 -24.61 16.57 -8.64
N ALA A 3 -23.80 17.61 -8.79
CA ALA A 3 -22.56 17.83 -8.04
C ALA A 3 -22.89 18.32 -6.61
N ARG A 4 -22.27 17.71 -5.59
CA ARG A 4 -22.31 18.19 -4.21
C ARG A 4 -21.05 18.98 -3.93
N ARG A 5 -21.05 20.25 -4.36
CA ARG A 5 -20.09 21.27 -3.96
C ARG A 5 -20.78 22.23 -2.99
N GLU A 6 -20.04 22.63 -1.96
CA GLU A 6 -20.24 23.84 -1.16
C GLU A 6 -21.49 23.88 -0.27
N VAL A 7 -21.35 23.65 1.05
CA VAL A 7 -21.87 24.60 2.06
C VAL A 7 -21.10 24.41 3.37
N LEU A 8 -20.25 25.36 3.76
CA LEU A 8 -20.27 25.85 5.14
C LEU A 8 -19.84 27.31 5.18
N LYS A 9 -20.85 28.19 5.28
CA LYS A 9 -20.70 29.63 5.42
C LYS A 9 -20.53 29.99 6.90
N PHE A 10 -19.56 30.87 7.15
CA PHE A 10 -19.37 31.62 8.38
C PHE A 10 -20.67 32.33 8.83
N VAL A 11 -20.95 32.32 10.14
CA VAL A 11 -21.90 33.25 10.76
C VAL A 11 -21.14 34.10 11.78
N LEU A 12 -21.10 35.39 11.51
CA LEU A 12 -20.66 36.47 12.39
C LEU A 12 -21.90 37.18 12.98
N GLY A 13 -21.79 37.62 14.23
CA GLY A 13 -22.68 38.62 14.88
C GLY A 13 -23.54 38.03 16.01
N GLY A 14 -23.65 38.59 17.21
CA GLY A 14 -23.21 39.88 17.76
C GLY A 14 -23.38 39.91 19.29
N MET A 15 -22.98 41.04 19.89
CA MET A 15 -22.72 41.30 21.33
C MET A 15 -23.94 41.30 22.27
N ALA A 16 -23.73 41.04 23.57
CA ALA A 16 -23.83 42.04 24.67
C ALA A 16 -23.83 41.42 26.09
N GLY A 17 -22.99 41.97 26.99
CA GLY A 17 -23.33 42.16 28.41
C GLY A 17 -22.70 41.24 29.49
N GLY A 18 -21.93 41.83 30.43
CA GLY A 18 -21.95 41.44 31.85
C GLY A 18 -20.69 40.76 32.44
N ILE A 19 -20.11 41.38 33.46
CA ILE A 19 -18.86 41.04 34.18
C ILE A 19 -19.02 39.88 35.17
N ALA A 20 -18.08 38.92 35.20
CA ALA A 20 -17.59 38.25 36.43
C ALA A 20 -16.30 37.46 36.17
N ALA A 21 -15.24 37.80 36.91
CA ALA A 21 -13.90 37.22 36.84
C ALA A 21 -13.87 35.73 37.23
N ARG A 22 -13.27 34.89 36.36
CA ARG A 22 -12.69 33.59 36.71
C ARG A 22 -11.38 33.45 35.94
N ALA A 23 -10.25 33.55 36.63
CA ALA A 23 -8.93 33.24 36.07
C ALA A 23 -8.84 31.73 35.88
N GLY A 24 -9.15 31.25 34.67
CA GLY A 24 -8.86 29.90 34.22
C GLY A 24 -7.67 29.96 33.28
N VAL A 25 -6.54 29.37 33.66
CA VAL A 25 -5.42 29.12 32.74
C VAL A 25 -5.90 28.08 31.74
N ALA A 26 -6.40 28.53 30.60
CA ALA A 26 -6.71 27.66 29.47
C ALA A 26 -5.39 27.27 28.80
N ALA A 27 -4.91 26.06 29.08
CA ALA A 27 -3.84 25.44 28.32
C ALA A 27 -4.26 25.39 26.83
N PRO A 28 -3.35 25.63 25.88
CA PRO A 28 -3.65 25.39 24.47
C PRO A 28 -3.94 23.89 24.33
N ALA A 29 -5.18 23.56 24.02
CA ALA A 29 -5.51 22.25 23.48
C ALA A 29 -4.73 22.13 22.18
N ASN A 30 -3.60 21.44 22.25
CA ASN A 30 -2.85 21.00 21.09
C ASN A 30 -3.78 20.03 20.35
N VAL A 31 -4.55 20.55 19.40
CA VAL A 31 -5.31 19.72 18.46
C VAL A 31 -4.26 19.06 17.60
N ALA A 32 -3.75 17.92 18.08
CA ALA A 32 -3.03 17.00 17.24
C ALA A 32 -3.95 16.70 16.05
N PRO A 33 -3.50 16.88 14.80
CA PRO A 33 -4.28 16.37 13.68
C PRO A 33 -4.53 14.88 13.94
N PRO A 34 -5.71 14.34 13.59
CA PRO A 34 -5.85 12.90 13.56
C PRO A 34 -4.74 12.39 12.64
N SER A 35 -3.80 11.65 13.22
CA SER A 35 -2.98 10.74 12.44
C SER A 35 -3.97 9.72 11.91
N ALA A 36 -4.61 10.07 10.78
CA ALA A 36 -5.20 9.10 9.92
C ALA A 36 -4.01 8.25 9.46
N ALA A 37 -3.75 7.18 10.22
CA ALA A 37 -3.32 5.94 9.61
C ALA A 37 -4.35 5.70 8.51
N GLN A 38 -4.08 6.24 7.33
CA GLN A 38 -4.79 5.95 6.10
C GLN A 38 -4.69 4.43 6.02
N GLU A 39 -5.80 3.76 6.35
CA GLU A 39 -5.91 2.31 6.29
C GLU A 39 -5.38 1.92 4.93
N ALA A 40 -4.27 1.21 4.95
CA ALA A 40 -3.56 0.98 3.74
C ALA A 40 -4.36 0.01 2.87
N PRO A 41 -4.48 0.30 1.56
CA PRO A 41 -5.35 -0.47 0.68
C PRO A 41 -4.94 -1.94 0.70
N GLY A 42 -5.91 -2.82 0.89
CA GLY A 42 -5.68 -4.27 0.95
C GLY A 42 -4.99 -4.79 2.22
N GLY A 43 -4.86 -3.95 3.27
CA GLY A 43 -4.26 -4.35 4.56
C GLY A 43 -2.73 -4.38 4.59
N PHE A 44 -2.05 -4.06 3.48
CA PHE A 44 -0.59 -3.99 3.42
C PHE A 44 -0.05 -2.74 4.10
N ALA A 45 0.96 -2.83 4.97
CA ALA A 45 1.63 -1.62 5.44
C ALA A 45 2.27 -0.84 4.27
N LEU A 46 2.27 0.49 4.37
CA LEU A 46 2.91 1.38 3.39
C LEU A 46 4.10 2.08 4.02
N GLY A 47 5.22 2.11 3.29
CA GLY A 47 6.40 2.88 3.67
C GLY A 47 6.14 4.39 3.70
N GLU A 48 7.15 5.11 4.18
CA GLU A 48 7.14 6.57 4.21
C GLU A 48 7.00 7.15 2.80
N PRO A 49 6.20 8.21 2.62
CA PRO A 49 6.01 8.82 1.32
C PRO A 49 7.28 9.55 0.86
N SER A 50 7.68 9.28 -0.39
CA SER A 50 8.74 10.01 -1.07
C SER A 50 8.19 10.78 -2.28
N PRO A 51 8.68 11.99 -2.59
CA PRO A 51 8.31 12.69 -3.83
C PRO A 51 8.54 11.81 -5.06
N PHE A 52 7.61 11.86 -6.02
CA PHE A 52 7.67 11.08 -7.24
C PHE A 52 7.34 11.94 -8.46
N ASP A 53 8.19 11.84 -9.47
CA ASP A 53 7.95 12.34 -10.82
C ASP A 53 8.22 11.20 -11.82
N PRO A 54 7.35 10.95 -12.82
CA PRO A 54 7.54 9.87 -13.79
C PRO A 54 8.92 9.89 -14.49
N LYS A 55 9.51 11.07 -14.69
CA LYS A 55 10.85 11.22 -15.30
C LYS A 55 11.93 10.53 -14.46
N MET A 56 11.76 10.44 -13.14
CA MET A 56 12.72 9.78 -12.24
C MET A 56 12.98 8.32 -12.66
N VAL A 57 11.95 7.61 -13.17
CA VAL A 57 12.11 6.23 -13.65
C VAL A 57 13.04 6.18 -14.87
N THR A 58 12.80 7.06 -15.85
CA THR A 58 13.63 7.11 -17.06
C THR A 58 15.06 7.57 -16.77
N ASP A 59 15.25 8.46 -15.79
CA ASP A 59 16.57 8.93 -15.37
C ASP A 59 17.34 7.82 -14.64
N ALA A 60 16.67 7.10 -13.73
CA ALA A 60 17.26 5.94 -13.05
C ALA A 60 17.69 4.87 -14.06
N ALA A 61 16.85 4.56 -15.06
CA ALA A 61 17.19 3.62 -16.13
C ALA A 61 18.42 4.06 -16.93
N LYS A 62 18.52 5.34 -17.30
CA LYS A 62 19.69 5.91 -18.01
C LYS A 62 20.97 5.85 -17.19
N ILE A 63 20.88 5.97 -15.87
CA ILE A 63 22.03 5.85 -14.99
C ILE A 63 22.47 4.38 -14.91
N LEU A 64 21.53 3.47 -14.69
CA LEU A 64 21.80 2.02 -14.60
C LEU A 64 22.36 1.46 -15.90
N SER A 65 21.91 1.94 -17.07
CA SER A 65 22.40 1.48 -18.36
C SER A 65 23.88 1.80 -18.63
N LYS A 66 24.48 2.71 -17.85
CA LYS A 66 25.90 3.07 -17.92
C LYS A 66 26.78 2.25 -16.97
N GLN A 67 26.18 1.40 -16.15
CA GLN A 67 26.89 0.58 -15.18
C GLN A 67 26.94 -0.88 -15.65
N PRO A 68 27.96 -1.65 -15.24
CA PRO A 68 27.95 -3.09 -15.44
C PRO A 68 26.71 -3.73 -14.81
N PHE A 69 26.15 -4.73 -15.50
CA PHE A 69 25.01 -5.48 -14.98
C PHE A 69 25.36 -6.13 -13.62
N LYS A 70 24.46 -5.94 -12.65
CA LYS A 70 24.54 -6.59 -11.34
C LYS A 70 23.27 -7.43 -11.14
N PRO A 71 23.39 -8.76 -11.05
CA PRO A 71 22.23 -9.60 -10.77
C PRO A 71 21.69 -9.29 -9.38
N LEU A 72 20.36 -9.20 -9.25
CA LEU A 72 19.71 -9.12 -7.95
C LEU A 72 19.87 -10.48 -7.24
N SER A 73 20.19 -10.43 -5.95
CA SER A 73 20.22 -11.65 -5.15
C SER A 73 18.81 -12.22 -5.02
N ALA A 74 18.64 -13.47 -5.43
CA ALA A 74 17.39 -14.23 -5.25
C ALA A 74 17.20 -14.73 -3.81
N GLY A 75 17.75 -14.01 -2.81
CA GLY A 75 17.65 -14.39 -1.41
C GLY A 75 16.20 -14.53 -0.98
N ILE A 76 15.75 -15.78 -0.85
CA ILE A 76 14.53 -16.22 -0.20
C ILE A 76 14.86 -17.45 0.64
N PRO A 77 14.13 -17.70 1.73
CA PRO A 77 14.27 -18.96 2.46
C PRO A 77 14.03 -20.17 1.57
N ASP A 78 14.77 -21.24 1.86
CA ASP A 78 14.74 -22.50 1.09
C ASP A 78 13.33 -23.09 0.95
N VAL A 79 12.48 -22.93 1.97
CA VAL A 79 11.07 -23.35 1.93
C VAL A 79 10.28 -22.75 0.76
N PHE A 80 10.66 -21.57 0.28
CA PHE A 80 10.04 -20.92 -0.88
C PHE A 80 10.82 -21.16 -2.16
N ARG A 81 12.16 -21.30 -2.09
CA ARG A 81 13.01 -21.58 -3.25
C ARG A 81 12.72 -22.96 -3.82
N ASP A 82 12.58 -23.96 -2.95
CA ASP A 82 12.57 -25.37 -3.31
C ASP A 82 11.13 -25.92 -3.50
N LEU A 83 10.16 -25.01 -3.70
CA LEU A 83 8.76 -25.37 -3.96
C LEU A 83 8.62 -26.13 -5.28
N GLY A 84 7.82 -27.20 -5.27
CA GLY A 84 7.25 -27.76 -6.49
C GLY A 84 6.09 -26.89 -7.03
N TYR A 85 5.72 -27.11 -8.30
CA TYR A 85 4.64 -26.35 -8.95
C TYR A 85 3.34 -26.35 -8.15
N GLU A 86 2.88 -27.52 -7.68
CA GLU A 86 1.64 -27.64 -6.91
C GLU A 86 1.68 -26.86 -5.59
N GLN A 87 2.82 -26.88 -4.91
CA GLN A 87 3.01 -26.14 -3.66
C GLN A 87 3.00 -24.63 -3.90
N TYR A 88 3.65 -24.17 -4.98
CA TYR A 88 3.63 -22.77 -5.36
C TYR A 88 2.22 -22.31 -5.76
N ALA A 89 1.50 -23.09 -6.56
CA ALA A 89 0.12 -22.80 -6.99
C ALA A 89 -0.89 -22.80 -5.82
N ALA A 90 -0.55 -23.46 -4.71
CA ALA A 90 -1.33 -23.45 -3.48
C ALA A 90 -1.13 -22.17 -2.65
N ILE A 91 -0.05 -21.41 -2.86
CA ILE A 91 0.14 -20.11 -2.19
C ILE A 91 -0.82 -19.10 -2.84
N ARG A 92 -1.68 -18.50 -2.03
CA ARG A 92 -2.71 -17.56 -2.50
C ARG A 92 -2.75 -16.30 -1.64
N PRO A 93 -2.94 -15.11 -2.21
CA PRO A 93 -3.32 -13.94 -1.43
C PRO A 93 -4.63 -14.22 -0.69
N ARG A 94 -4.75 -13.77 0.55
CA ARG A 94 -5.98 -13.92 1.31
C ARG A 94 -7.12 -13.12 0.66
N PRO A 95 -8.38 -13.59 0.75
CA PRO A 95 -9.52 -12.81 0.24
C PRO A 95 -9.56 -11.41 0.85
N GLY A 96 -9.85 -10.40 0.02
CA GLY A 96 -9.99 -9.00 0.46
C GLY A 96 -8.68 -8.23 0.62
N THR A 97 -7.52 -8.83 0.31
CA THR A 97 -6.23 -8.13 0.38
C THR A 97 -5.82 -7.44 -0.92
N ALA A 98 -6.61 -7.58 -1.99
CA ALA A 98 -6.35 -6.86 -3.23
C ALA A 98 -6.43 -5.34 -3.00
N ILE A 99 -5.36 -4.64 -3.39
CA ILE A 99 -5.20 -3.20 -3.26
C ILE A 99 -6.26 -2.52 -4.13
N TRP A 100 -6.99 -1.56 -3.55
CA TRP A 100 -8.08 -0.79 -4.16
C TRP A 100 -9.36 -1.58 -4.49
N ALA A 101 -9.50 -2.83 -4.04
CA ALA A 101 -10.73 -3.59 -4.27
C ALA A 101 -11.98 -2.94 -3.65
N ALA A 102 -11.82 -2.13 -2.60
CA ALA A 102 -12.90 -1.40 -1.93
C ALA A 102 -13.08 0.04 -2.46
N ASP A 103 -12.18 0.54 -3.30
CA ASP A 103 -12.02 1.97 -3.57
C ASP A 103 -12.80 2.45 -4.80
N ASN A 104 -13.62 1.58 -5.40
CA ASN A 104 -14.44 1.83 -6.60
C ASN A 104 -13.66 2.49 -7.75
N THR A 105 -12.40 2.07 -7.92
CA THR A 105 -11.46 2.54 -8.94
C THR A 105 -11.67 1.86 -10.31
N GLY A 106 -12.51 0.83 -10.38
CA GLY A 106 -12.73 0.00 -11.58
C GLY A 106 -11.66 -1.09 -11.79
N PHE A 107 -10.59 -1.09 -11.00
CA PHE A 107 -9.55 -2.10 -11.02
C PHE A 107 -8.92 -2.29 -9.63
N ALA A 108 -8.35 -3.46 -9.38
CA ALA A 108 -7.60 -3.75 -8.18
C ALA A 108 -6.23 -4.35 -8.55
N ILE A 109 -5.27 -4.23 -7.63
CA ILE A 109 -3.94 -4.82 -7.79
C ILE A 109 -3.79 -5.92 -6.74
N GLU A 110 -3.41 -7.11 -7.19
CA GLU A 110 -3.12 -8.21 -6.27
C GLU A 110 -1.62 -8.55 -6.33
N PRO A 111 -0.85 -8.23 -5.27
CA PRO A 111 0.55 -8.61 -5.17
C PRO A 111 0.74 -10.13 -5.14
N LEU A 112 1.79 -10.61 -5.80
CA LEU A 112 2.10 -12.04 -5.93
C LEU A 112 3.27 -12.45 -5.05
N HIS A 113 3.18 -13.64 -4.48
CA HIS A 113 4.21 -14.18 -3.58
C HIS A 113 5.44 -14.71 -4.35
N ARG A 114 6.64 -14.52 -3.79
CA ARG A 114 7.91 -15.09 -4.31
C ARG A 114 8.00 -16.59 -4.06
N GLY A 115 8.75 -17.30 -4.89
CA GLY A 115 9.01 -18.72 -4.68
C GLY A 115 9.04 -19.48 -6.00
N PHE A 116 9.41 -20.76 -5.93
CA PHE A 116 9.67 -21.57 -7.11
C PHE A 116 10.69 -20.85 -8.01
N ILE A 117 10.40 -20.74 -9.31
CA ILE A 117 11.24 -19.98 -10.27
C ILE A 117 11.12 -18.45 -10.11
N PHE A 118 10.10 -17.95 -9.39
CA PHE A 118 9.87 -16.52 -9.16
C PHE A 118 10.59 -16.04 -7.91
N SER A 119 11.90 -16.19 -7.91
CA SER A 119 12.76 -15.95 -6.76
C SER A 119 13.38 -14.55 -6.75
N THR A 120 13.37 -13.78 -7.83
CA THR A 120 13.88 -12.40 -7.83
C THR A 120 12.90 -11.45 -7.13
N PRO A 121 13.35 -10.59 -6.21
CA PRO A 121 12.46 -9.67 -5.51
C PRO A 121 12.03 -8.52 -6.43
N MET A 122 10.75 -8.15 -6.33
CA MET A 122 10.17 -6.94 -6.90
C MET A 122 9.59 -6.07 -5.79
N GLU A 123 9.81 -4.77 -5.91
CA GLU A 123 9.19 -3.76 -5.08
C GLU A 123 7.97 -3.17 -5.80
N ILE A 124 6.89 -2.96 -5.07
CA ILE A 124 5.68 -2.31 -5.58
C ILE A 124 5.56 -0.97 -4.89
N ASN A 125 5.40 0.10 -5.67
CA ASN A 125 5.17 1.44 -5.16
C ASN A 125 3.81 1.94 -5.64
N LEU A 126 2.99 2.42 -4.70
CA LEU A 126 1.75 3.12 -5.00
C LEU A 126 2.06 4.61 -5.16
N VAL A 127 1.63 5.19 -6.27
CA VAL A 127 1.88 6.60 -6.58
C VAL A 127 0.55 7.36 -6.57
N ALA A 128 0.44 8.36 -5.69
CA ALA A 128 -0.70 9.27 -5.61
C ALA A 128 -0.22 10.66 -5.19
N GLU A 129 -0.85 11.71 -5.75
CA GLU A 129 -0.59 13.10 -5.36
C GLU A 129 0.90 13.50 -5.41
N GLY A 130 1.63 13.01 -6.43
CA GLY A 130 3.07 13.28 -6.60
C GLY A 130 3.97 12.61 -5.56
N LYS A 131 3.47 11.58 -4.85
CA LYS A 131 4.23 10.83 -3.86
C LYS A 131 4.15 9.33 -4.15
N ALA A 132 5.28 8.64 -4.01
CA ALA A 132 5.37 7.19 -4.02
C ALA A 132 5.40 6.67 -2.58
N ARG A 133 4.70 5.56 -2.33
CA ARG A 133 4.77 4.78 -1.09
C ARG A 133 4.99 3.32 -1.43
N ARG A 134 6.03 2.72 -0.86
CA ARG A 134 6.31 1.29 -1.05
C ARG A 134 5.26 0.45 -0.32
N VAL A 135 4.73 -0.55 -1.01
CA VAL A 135 3.95 -1.63 -0.39
C VAL A 135 4.91 -2.56 0.33
N ILE A 136 4.74 -2.73 1.64
CA ILE A 136 5.58 -3.59 2.46
C ILE A 136 5.01 -5.01 2.41
N TYR A 137 5.85 -5.99 2.08
CA TYR A 137 5.45 -7.39 2.12
C TYR A 137 5.06 -7.80 3.55
N ASP A 138 3.94 -8.50 3.67
CA ASP A 138 3.49 -9.12 4.91
C ASP A 138 3.05 -10.57 4.63
N PRO A 139 3.71 -11.59 5.23
CA PRO A 139 3.31 -12.97 5.06
C PRO A 139 1.89 -13.26 5.57
N ALA A 140 1.38 -12.48 6.53
CA ALA A 140 0.04 -12.68 7.10
C ALA A 140 -1.06 -12.48 6.05
N LEU A 141 -0.80 -11.73 4.97
CA LEU A 141 -1.74 -11.46 3.88
C LEU A 141 -1.77 -12.56 2.81
N PHE A 142 -1.01 -13.64 3.00
CA PHE A 142 -1.01 -14.82 2.16
C PHE A 142 -1.49 -16.05 2.94
N ASP A 143 -2.11 -16.97 2.21
CA ASP A 143 -2.36 -18.34 2.62
C ASP A 143 -1.27 -19.23 1.98
N PHE A 144 -0.59 -20.00 2.84
CA PHE A 144 0.50 -20.89 2.46
C PHE A 144 0.08 -22.37 2.43
N GLY A 145 -1.20 -22.65 2.69
CA GLY A 145 -1.73 -24.00 2.82
C GLY A 145 -0.99 -24.79 3.91
N LYS A 146 -0.28 -25.85 3.49
CA LYS A 146 0.42 -26.77 4.41
C LYS A 146 1.91 -26.44 4.60
N LEU A 147 2.42 -25.36 3.99
CA LEU A 147 3.84 -25.01 4.07
C LEU A 147 4.22 -24.53 5.48
N ALA A 148 5.36 -25.00 5.98
CA ALA A 148 5.92 -24.57 7.25
C ALA A 148 6.72 -23.27 7.07
N VAL A 149 6.03 -22.13 7.12
CA VAL A 149 6.64 -20.81 6.94
C VAL A 149 7.41 -20.36 8.19
N PRO A 150 8.65 -19.85 8.06
CA PRO A 150 9.39 -19.25 9.18
C PRO A 150 8.63 -18.10 9.84
N LYS A 151 8.60 -18.08 11.18
CA LYS A 151 7.88 -17.04 11.94
C LYS A 151 8.42 -15.62 11.72
N ASN A 152 9.70 -15.48 11.37
CA ASN A 152 10.39 -14.20 11.23
C ASN A 152 10.82 -13.95 9.79
N LEU A 153 9.90 -14.13 8.83
CA LEU A 153 10.22 -14.03 7.41
C LEU A 153 10.68 -12.61 6.98
N GLY A 154 10.14 -11.57 7.61
CA GLY A 154 10.43 -10.18 7.25
C GLY A 154 9.90 -9.79 5.87
N ASP A 155 10.33 -8.63 5.37
CA ASP A 155 10.02 -8.15 4.02
C ASP A 155 10.89 -8.89 2.99
N ILE A 156 10.32 -9.91 2.34
CA ILE A 156 10.96 -10.58 1.20
C ILE A 156 10.54 -9.95 -0.14
N GLY A 157 9.74 -8.89 -0.18
CA GLY A 157 9.19 -8.34 -1.41
C GLY A 157 8.26 -9.31 -2.14
N PHE A 158 7.93 -8.96 -3.39
CA PHE A 158 6.95 -9.68 -4.21
C PHE A 158 7.62 -10.33 -5.42
N SER A 159 6.92 -11.26 -6.08
CA SER A 159 7.33 -11.76 -7.41
C SER A 159 6.78 -10.91 -8.55
N GLY A 160 5.81 -10.06 -8.25
CA GLY A 160 5.08 -9.25 -9.21
C GLY A 160 3.71 -8.90 -8.66
N PHE A 161 2.80 -8.54 -9.55
CA PHE A 161 1.40 -8.27 -9.26
C PHE A 161 0.54 -8.61 -10.47
N ARG A 162 -0.75 -8.88 -10.24
CA ARG A 162 -1.76 -8.95 -11.29
C ARG A 162 -2.72 -7.77 -11.20
N VAL A 163 -3.28 -7.39 -12.34
CA VAL A 163 -4.33 -6.37 -12.43
C VAL A 163 -5.66 -7.08 -12.58
N LEU A 164 -6.59 -6.72 -11.71
CA LEU A 164 -7.94 -7.26 -11.69
C LEU A 164 -8.91 -6.19 -12.21
N ALA A 165 -9.77 -6.55 -13.15
CA ALA A 165 -10.87 -5.73 -13.64
C ALA A 165 -12.11 -5.94 -12.76
N GLN A 166 -12.83 -4.88 -12.46
CA GLN A 166 -14.14 -4.99 -11.81
C GLN A 166 -15.17 -5.47 -12.84
N GLY A 167 -15.69 -6.69 -12.67
CA GLY A 167 -16.86 -7.21 -13.37
C GLY A 167 -18.17 -6.78 -12.70
N GLN A 168 -19.31 -7.22 -13.24
CA GLN A 168 -20.63 -6.86 -12.69
C GLN A 168 -20.83 -7.34 -11.25
N ASP A 169 -20.32 -8.53 -10.91
CA ASP A 169 -20.49 -9.13 -9.59
C ASP A 169 -19.18 -9.34 -8.82
N ASN A 170 -18.02 -9.42 -9.50
CA ASN A 170 -16.72 -9.77 -8.90
C ASN A 170 -15.53 -9.24 -9.72
N PHE A 171 -14.34 -9.25 -9.13
CA PHE A 171 -13.08 -9.00 -9.83
C PHE A 171 -12.62 -10.21 -10.66
N SER A 172 -12.06 -9.97 -11.85
CA SER A 172 -11.45 -10.99 -12.72
C SER A 172 -10.12 -10.48 -13.26
N GLU A 173 -9.19 -11.38 -13.58
CA GLU A 173 -7.90 -10.99 -14.15
C GLU A 173 -8.07 -10.39 -15.55
N LEU A 174 -7.36 -9.29 -15.83
CA LEU A 174 -7.35 -8.62 -17.14
C LEU A 174 -6.59 -9.41 -18.20
#